data_AF-A0A955JUX5-F1
#
_entry.id   AF-A0A955JUX5-F1
#
_cell.length_a   1.000
_cell.length_b   1.000
_cell.length_c   1.000
_cell.angle_alpha   90.00
_cell.angle_beta   90.00
_cell.angle_gamma   90.00
#
_symmetry.space_group_name_H-M   'P 1'
#
loop_
_entity.id
_entity.type
_entity.pdbx_description
1 polymer ?
#
loop_
_entity_poly.entity_id
_entity_poly.type
_entity_poly.pdbx_seq_one_letter_code
_entity_poly.pdbx_strand_id
1 'polypeptide(L)'
;MSEMHRIVLTGGPSGGKTTLQRAISEQIPEAYCAPEIATILLSGGFPAPTERHPWEESWQRNFQLSVAVGQVALENITNHRAQQEGKRLIVYDRGLLDGASYLSGGVRELE
;
A
#
# COMPACT_ATOMS: atom_id res chain seq x y z
N MET A 1 -27.89 4.95 0.74
CA MET A 1 -26.61 4.46 0.18
C MET A 1 -26.07 3.43 1.16
N SER A 2 -25.67 2.24 0.70
CA SER A 2 -24.98 1.30 1.60
C SER A 2 -23.66 1.91 2.08
N GLU A 3 -23.31 1.67 3.34
CA GLU A 3 -22.04 2.10 3.90
C GLU A 3 -20.87 1.41 3.17
N MET A 4 -19.80 2.15 2.90
CA MET A 4 -18.58 1.62 2.26
C MET A 4 -17.57 1.22 3.33
N HIS A 5 -17.26 -0.06 3.42
CA HIS A 5 -16.27 -0.58 4.35
C HIS A 5 -14.87 -0.54 3.75
N ARG A 6 -13.87 -0.35 4.63
CA ARG A 6 -12.45 -0.35 4.27
C ARG A 6 -11.71 -1.33 5.14
N ILE A 7 -10.90 -2.18 4.53
CA ILE A 7 -10.04 -3.13 5.21
C ILE A 7 -8.60 -2.85 4.78
N VAL A 8 -7.70 -2.81 5.75
CA VAL A 8 -6.27 -2.73 5.52
C VAL A 8 -5.66 -4.08 5.87
N LEU A 9 -4.93 -4.67 4.92
CA LEU A 9 -4.15 -5.88 5.14
C LEU A 9 -2.75 -5.48 5.59
N THR A 10 -2.43 -5.68 6.87
CA THR A 10 -1.13 -5.36 7.44
C THR A 10 -0.23 -6.59 7.49
N GLY A 11 1.08 -6.39 7.54
CA GLY A 11 2.05 -7.47 7.77
C GLY A 11 3.30 -7.42 6.90
N GLY A 12 4.28 -8.24 7.27
CA GLY A 12 5.59 -8.30 6.62
C GLY A 12 5.54 -8.76 5.16
N PRO A 13 6.65 -8.57 4.40
CA PRO A 13 6.81 -9.14 3.07
C PRO A 13 6.54 -10.66 3.08
N SER A 14 5.97 -11.18 2.00
CA SER A 14 5.65 -12.61 1.84
C SER A 14 4.64 -13.20 2.85
N GLY A 15 3.91 -12.37 3.61
CA GLY A 15 2.86 -12.81 4.54
C GLY A 15 1.54 -13.27 3.89
N GLY A 16 1.50 -13.51 2.57
CA GLY A 16 0.30 -13.98 1.86
C GLY A 16 -0.76 -12.91 1.55
N LYS A 17 -0.49 -11.62 1.82
CA LYS A 17 -1.44 -10.50 1.59
C LYS A 17 -1.93 -10.43 0.14
N THR A 18 -1.02 -10.51 -0.82
CA THR A 18 -1.35 -10.50 -2.25
C THR A 18 -2.22 -11.70 -2.65
N THR A 19 -1.95 -12.88 -2.09
CA THR A 19 -2.77 -14.09 -2.31
C THR A 19 -4.18 -13.89 -1.75
N LEU A 20 -4.31 -13.32 -0.55
CA LEU A 20 -5.60 -12.98 0.04
C LEU A 20 -6.36 -11.93 -0.78
N GLN A 21 -5.69 -10.85 -1.21
CA GLN A 21 -6.31 -9.85 -2.08
C GLN A 21 -6.84 -10.47 -3.38
N ARG A 22 -6.07 -11.38 -3.98
CA ARG A 22 -6.50 -12.10 -5.18
C ARG A 22 -7.76 -12.92 -4.90
N ALA A 23 -7.76 -13.71 -3.82
CA ALA A 23 -8.93 -14.50 -3.43
C ALA A 23 -10.17 -13.60 -3.17
N ILE A 24 -9.99 -12.46 -2.51
CA ILE A 24 -11.07 -11.47 -2.30
C ILE A 24 -11.58 -10.94 -3.63
N SER A 25 -10.70 -10.55 -4.55
CA SER A 25 -11.12 -10.02 -5.86
C SER A 25 -11.87 -11.05 -6.71
N GLU A 26 -11.53 -12.34 -6.57
CA GLU A 26 -12.16 -13.44 -7.30
C GLU A 26 -13.51 -13.85 -6.67
N GLN A 27 -13.65 -13.76 -5.34
CA GLN A 27 -14.81 -14.28 -4.61
C GLN A 27 -15.81 -13.21 -4.15
N ILE A 28 -15.41 -11.94 -4.07
CA ILE A 28 -16.23 -10.84 -3.57
C ILE A 28 -16.27 -9.72 -4.64
N PRO A 29 -17.20 -9.80 -5.62
CA PRO A 29 -17.29 -8.82 -6.72
C PRO A 29 -17.52 -7.38 -6.26
N GLU A 30 -18.10 -7.18 -5.08
CA GLU A 30 -18.33 -5.87 -4.48
C GLU A 30 -17.09 -5.29 -3.78
N ALA A 31 -16.00 -6.04 -3.74
CA ALA A 31 -14.71 -5.58 -3.28
C ALA A 31 -13.93 -4.88 -4.40
N TYR A 32 -13.21 -3.83 -4.02
CA TYR A 32 -12.16 -3.22 -4.81
C TYR A 32 -10.83 -3.46 -4.09
N CYS A 33 -9.92 -4.21 -4.71
CA CYS A 33 -8.57 -4.41 -4.17
C CYS A 33 -7.63 -3.35 -4.75
N ALA A 34 -7.13 -2.46 -3.91
CA ALA A 34 -6.17 -1.44 -4.31
C ALA A 34 -4.77 -2.06 -4.54
N PRO A 35 -4.00 -1.58 -5.52
CA PRO A 35 -2.63 -2.03 -5.74
C PRO A 35 -1.70 -1.58 -4.60
N GLU A 36 -0.60 -2.30 -4.38
CA GLU A 36 0.41 -1.92 -3.38
C GLU A 36 1.34 -0.82 -3.93
N ILE A 37 1.44 0.30 -3.22
CA ILE A 37 2.28 1.44 -3.63
C ILE A 37 3.76 1.09 -3.70
N ALA A 38 4.27 0.31 -2.73
CA ALA A 38 5.67 -0.12 -2.73
C ALA A 38 6.01 -0.88 -4.03
N THR A 39 5.12 -1.78 -4.46
CA THR A 39 5.26 -2.50 -5.73
C THR A 39 5.19 -1.56 -6.94
N ILE A 40 4.27 -0.59 -6.96
CA ILE A 40 4.18 0.41 -8.04
C ILE A 40 5.48 1.22 -8.13
N LEU A 41 6.00 1.73 -7.02
CA LEU A 41 7.21 2.56 -7.00
C LEU A 41 8.43 1.76 -7.48
N LEU A 42 8.66 0.57 -6.94
CA LEU A 42 9.81 -0.25 -7.31
C LEU A 42 9.74 -0.73 -8.76
N SER A 43 8.54 -1.06 -9.26
CA SER A 43 8.34 -1.43 -10.67
C SER A 43 8.37 -0.22 -11.60
N GLY A 44 8.03 0.96 -11.09
CA GLY A 44 7.91 2.22 -11.82
C GLY A 44 9.20 3.04 -11.89
N GLY A 45 10.32 2.51 -11.39
CA GLY A 45 11.64 3.14 -11.51
C GLY A 45 12.12 3.91 -10.27
N PHE A 46 11.49 3.72 -9.10
CA PHE A 46 12.12 4.14 -7.84
C PHE A 46 13.49 3.45 -7.72
N PRO A 47 14.58 4.18 -7.42
CA PRO A 47 15.93 3.66 -7.56
C PRO A 47 16.23 2.59 -6.51
N ALA A 48 15.98 1.31 -6.82
CA ALA A 48 16.23 0.21 -5.90
C ALA A 48 17.74 0.03 -5.59
N PRO A 49 18.11 -0.49 -4.41
CA PRO A 49 19.49 -0.76 -4.08
C PRO A 49 20.11 -1.78 -5.04
N THR A 50 21.39 -1.60 -5.35
CA THR A 50 22.19 -2.44 -6.24
C THR A 50 23.57 -2.68 -5.63
N GLU A 51 24.40 -3.50 -6.27
CA GLU A 51 25.81 -3.69 -5.85
C GLU A 51 26.61 -2.38 -5.87
N ARG A 52 26.30 -1.46 -6.81
CA ARG A 52 26.98 -0.15 -6.92
C ARG A 52 26.40 0.91 -5.98
N HIS A 53 25.14 0.75 -5.60
CA HIS A 53 24.39 1.65 -4.72
C HIS A 53 23.69 0.80 -3.66
N PRO A 54 24.41 0.35 -2.63
CA PRO A 54 23.86 -0.57 -1.64
C PRO A 54 22.73 0.08 -0.85
N TRP A 55 22.00 -0.75 -0.09
CA TRP A 55 20.95 -0.26 0.78
C TRP A 55 21.54 0.66 1.86
N GLU A 56 20.85 1.77 2.14
CA GLU A 56 21.18 2.73 3.18
C GLU A 56 19.90 3.14 3.92
N GLU A 57 20.03 3.56 5.18
CA GLU A 57 18.88 4.08 5.96
C GLU A 57 18.23 5.30 5.29
N SER A 58 19.05 6.16 4.69
CA SER A 58 18.60 7.33 3.93
C SER A 58 17.68 6.91 2.76
N TRP A 59 18.06 5.85 2.05
CA TRP A 59 17.27 5.27 0.97
C TRP A 59 15.95 4.70 1.50
N GLN A 60 16.01 3.91 2.56
CA GLN A 60 14.84 3.30 3.18
C GLN A 60 13.84 4.35 3.64
N ARG A 61 14.32 5.41 4.29
CA ARG A 61 13.49 6.53 4.75
C ARG A 61 12.79 7.22 3.58
N ASN A 62 13.54 7.60 2.54
CA ASN A 62 12.96 8.25 1.36
C ASN A 62 11.95 7.34 0.63
N PHE A 63 12.20 6.03 0.60
CA PHE A 63 11.26 5.06 0.05
C PHE A 63 9.97 5.01 0.86
N GLN A 64 10.03 4.91 2.20
CA GLN A 64 8.83 4.89 3.03
C GLN A 64 8.04 6.20 2.98
N LEU A 65 8.69 7.36 2.89
CA LEU A 65 8.02 8.64 2.67
C LEU A 65 7.32 8.70 1.31
N SER A 66 7.96 8.18 0.27
CA SER A 66 7.36 8.08 -1.07
C SER A 66 6.15 7.15 -1.07
N VAL A 67 6.24 6.03 -0.35
CA VAL A 67 5.12 5.10 -0.14
C VAL A 67 3.98 5.81 0.60
N ALA A 68 4.27 6.52 1.68
CA ALA A 68 3.28 7.25 2.48
C ALA A 68 2.49 8.27 1.65
N VAL A 69 3.18 9.13 0.89
CA VAL A 69 2.54 10.13 0.02
C VAL A 69 1.73 9.45 -1.09
N GLY A 70 2.30 8.43 -1.73
CA GLY A 70 1.62 7.66 -2.77
C GLY A 70 0.37 6.95 -2.28
N GLN A 71 0.41 6.41 -1.05
CA GLN A 71 -0.71 5.73 -0.40
C GLN A 71 -1.89 6.67 -0.21
N VAL A 72 -1.68 7.86 0.36
CA VAL A 72 -2.75 8.85 0.54
C VAL A 72 -3.36 9.26 -0.80
N ALA A 73 -2.53 9.49 -1.82
CA ALA A 73 -3.01 9.86 -3.15
C ALA A 73 -3.83 8.73 -3.81
N LEU A 74 -3.36 7.49 -3.72
CA LEU A 74 -4.06 6.32 -4.26
C LEU A 74 -5.36 6.06 -3.52
N GLU A 75 -5.36 6.14 -2.19
CA GLU A 75 -6.57 5.97 -1.38
C GLU A 75 -7.66 6.95 -1.82
N ASN A 76 -7.32 8.23 -2.07
CA ASN A 76 -8.28 9.23 -2.55
C ASN A 76 -8.96 8.83 -3.86
N ILE A 77 -8.17 8.45 -4.89
CA ILE A 77 -8.73 8.08 -6.19
C ILE A 77 -9.45 6.72 -6.14
N THR A 78 -8.96 5.77 -5.35
CA THR A 78 -9.59 4.47 -5.15
C THR A 78 -10.94 4.60 -4.46
N ASN A 79 -11.05 5.43 -3.42
CA ASN A 79 -12.32 5.72 -2.76
C ASN A 79 -13.34 6.29 -3.75
N HIS A 80 -12.93 7.25 -4.58
CA HIS A 80 -13.80 7.87 -5.57
C HIS A 80 -14.29 6.85 -6.61
N ARG A 81 -13.38 6.05 -7.19
CA ARG A 81 -13.73 5.03 -8.20
C ARG A 81 -14.63 3.95 -7.62
N ALA A 82 -14.30 3.43 -6.43
CA ALA A 82 -15.12 2.42 -5.76
C ALA A 82 -16.56 2.91 -5.55
N GLN A 83 -16.75 4.19 -5.22
CA GLN A 83 -18.09 4.79 -5.07
C GLN A 83 -18.83 4.86 -6.40
N GLN A 84 -18.17 5.30 -7.48
CA GLN A 84 -18.74 5.39 -8.82
C GLN A 84 -19.15 4.01 -9.36
N GLU A 85 -18.37 2.98 -9.04
CA GLU A 85 -18.62 1.58 -9.44
C GLU A 85 -19.62 0.86 -8.52
N GLY A 86 -20.14 1.52 -7.48
CA GLY A 86 -21.09 0.91 -6.54
C GLY A 86 -20.48 -0.20 -5.68
N LYS A 87 -19.16 -0.20 -5.48
CA LYS A 87 -18.45 -1.14 -4.60
C LYS A 87 -18.84 -0.89 -3.15
N ARG A 88 -18.84 -1.96 -2.35
CA ARG A 88 -19.22 -1.92 -0.92
C ARG A 88 -18.03 -2.14 0.01
N LEU A 89 -16.92 -2.64 -0.52
CA LEU A 89 -15.69 -2.92 0.21
C LEU A 89 -14.49 -2.41 -0.58
N ILE A 90 -13.53 -1.81 0.13
CA ILE A 90 -12.18 -1.54 -0.40
C ILE A 90 -11.17 -2.29 0.46
N VAL A 91 -10.22 -2.95 -0.18
CA VAL A 91 -9.10 -3.64 0.47
C VAL A 91 -7.80 -2.98 0.06
N TYR A 92 -7.03 -2.49 1.04
CA TYR A 92 -5.72 -1.92 0.85
C TYR A 92 -4.63 -2.92 1.27
N ASP A 93 -3.58 -3.04 0.45
CA ASP A 93 -2.36 -3.75 0.83
C ASP A 93 -1.47 -2.76 1.59
N ARG A 94 -1.46 -2.87 2.93
CA ARG A 94 -0.86 -1.94 3.91
C ARG A 94 -1.62 -0.63 4.09
N GLY A 95 -1.44 -0.04 5.27
CA GLY A 95 -1.84 1.32 5.61
C GLY A 95 -0.63 2.20 5.86
N LEU A 96 -0.86 3.49 6.10
CA LEU A 96 0.19 4.48 6.31
C LEU A 96 1.20 4.08 7.41
N LEU A 97 0.72 3.45 8.47
CA LEU A 97 1.54 3.06 9.62
C LEU A 97 2.41 1.82 9.38
N ASP A 98 2.13 1.00 8.37
CA ASP A 98 2.97 -0.17 8.06
C ASP A 98 4.40 0.25 7.70
N GLY A 99 4.57 1.43 7.09
CA GLY A 99 5.88 1.95 6.71
C GLY A 99 6.81 2.19 7.91
N ALA A 100 6.24 2.52 9.07
CA ALA A 100 6.98 2.75 10.30
C ALA A 100 7.75 1.51 10.76
N SER A 101 7.27 0.30 10.43
CA SER A 101 7.96 -0.94 10.79
C SER A 101 9.30 -1.11 10.09
N TYR A 102 9.57 -0.33 9.04
CA TYR A 102 10.83 -0.33 8.30
C TYR A 102 11.75 0.85 8.64
N LEU A 103 11.39 1.68 9.62
CA LEU A 103 12.15 2.87 10.04
C LEU A 103 12.65 2.69 11.47
N SER A 104 13.90 3.09 11.74
CA SER A 104 14.54 2.87 13.04
C SER A 104 13.90 3.69 14.16
N GLY A 105 13.44 4.89 13.85
CA GLY A 105 12.64 5.80 14.67
C GLY A 105 11.12 5.59 14.56
N GLY A 106 10.68 4.59 13.79
CA GLY A 106 9.28 4.20 13.67
C GLY A 106 8.37 5.30 13.11
N VAL A 107 7.20 5.49 13.73
CA VAL A 107 6.16 6.41 13.26
C VAL A 107 6.65 7.87 13.21
N ARG A 108 7.59 8.24 14.08
CA ARG A 108 8.15 9.61 14.15
C ARG A 108 8.89 10.03 12.88
N GLU A 109 9.27 9.08 12.05
CA GLU A 109 9.99 9.34 10.81
C GLU A 109 9.06 9.48 9.59
N LEU A 110 7.76 9.23 9.75
CA LEU A 110 6.73 9.39 8.71
C LEU A 110 6.10 10.79 8.68
N GLU A 111 6.52 11.69 9.57
CA GLU A 111 6.08 13.10 9.66
C GLU A 111 6.78 14.01 8.64
#